data_AF-A0A815YBI1-F1
#
_entry.id   AF-A0A815YBI1-F1
#
_cell.length_a   1.000
_cell.length_b   1.000
_cell.length_c   1.000
_cell.angle_alpha   90.00
_cell.angle_beta   90.00
_cell.angle_gamma   90.00
#
_symmetry.space_group_name_H-M   'P 1'
#
loop_
_entity.id
_entity.type
_entity.pdbx_description
1 polymer ?
#
loop_
_entity_poly.entity_id
_entity_poly.type
_entity_poly.pdbx_seq_one_letter_code
_entity_poly.pdbx_strand_id
1 'polypeptide(L)'
;QTLFNKLEQELDSNLQMTAIISSDVHFLHAAIENRKGSLHTHVHHDSTIQPFLLPYEHSNPRLFHRQWFRAALIRAGQYCSSFEDFEDERLYIELTFLANGYSLDFIKYHIKRFLTRFNPNEQKSMNLNRSTYLSFRNELFRCIDQQKRDLFEEQQLQKNHQLIQLHYLFDWGSRCLFNQQFYQYWSTILEQDPEFKKYRLKIKLNTKHCYSSNTLLARSNNTYL
;
A
#
# COMPACT_ATOMS: atom_id res chain seq x y z
N GLN A 1 -0.11 42.06 12.24
CA GLN A 1 0.98 41.07 12.11
C GLN A 1 0.36 39.76 11.68
N THR A 2 0.58 39.33 10.44
CA THR A 2 0.00 38.11 9.87
C THR A 2 0.59 36.87 10.56
N LEU A 3 -0.18 35.77 10.61
CA LEU A 3 0.27 34.49 11.20
C LEU A 3 1.60 34.01 10.59
N PHE A 4 1.77 34.24 9.28
CA PHE A 4 2.99 33.91 8.53
C PHE A 4 4.25 34.59 9.09
N ASN A 5 4.17 35.89 9.42
CA ASN A 5 5.33 36.63 9.92
C ASN A 5 5.78 36.16 11.32
N LYS A 6 4.88 35.55 12.10
CA LYS A 6 5.24 34.94 13.39
C LYS A 6 5.92 33.60 13.21
N LEU A 7 5.40 32.77 12.30
CA LEU A 7 5.99 31.45 12.00
C LEU A 7 7.39 31.56 11.41
N GLU A 8 7.64 32.57 10.56
CA GLU A 8 8.95 32.82 9.97
C GLU A 8 9.99 33.24 11.03
N GLN A 9 9.56 33.92 12.10
CA GLN A 9 10.43 34.33 13.21
C GLN A 9 10.74 33.19 14.20
N GLU A 10 9.91 32.15 14.23
CA GLU A 10 10.05 30.99 15.11
C GLU A 10 10.75 29.80 14.42
N LEU A 11 11.08 29.92 13.13
CA LEU A 11 11.70 28.85 12.36
C LEU A 11 13.19 28.69 12.73
N ASP A 12 13.63 27.44 12.89
CA ASP A 12 15.05 27.11 13.01
C ASP A 12 15.82 27.61 11.79
N SER A 13 17.03 28.12 12.00
CA SER A 13 17.95 28.60 10.96
C SER A 13 18.20 27.62 9.80
N ASN A 14 17.96 26.32 10.01
CA ASN A 14 18.13 25.28 9.00
C ASN A 14 16.88 25.02 8.14
N LEU A 15 15.76 25.67 8.44
CA LEU A 15 14.50 25.51 7.73
C LEU A 15 14.22 26.75 6.89
N GLN A 16 13.86 26.54 5.62
CA GLN A 16 13.41 27.62 4.74
C GLN A 16 11.90 27.48 4.52
N MET A 17 11.17 28.57 4.75
CA MET A 17 9.76 28.65 4.40
C MET A 17 9.61 29.18 2.98
N THR A 18 8.86 28.47 2.15
CA THR A 18 8.44 28.96 0.83
C THR A 18 6.94 29.18 0.87
N ALA A 19 6.51 30.42 0.64
CA ALA A 19 5.10 30.78 0.54
C ALA A 19 4.73 30.98 -0.93
N ILE A 20 3.71 30.25 -1.40
CA ILE A 20 3.18 30.37 -2.76
C ILE A 20 1.69 30.63 -2.63
N ILE A 21 1.19 31.70 -3.26
CA ILE A 21 -0.23 31.99 -3.37
C ILE A 21 -0.67 31.54 -4.77
N SER A 22 -1.44 30.46 -4.83
CA SER A 22 -1.96 29.91 -6.08
C SER A 22 -3.32 29.25 -5.84
N SER A 23 -4.12 29.10 -6.90
CA SER A 23 -5.34 28.28 -6.92
C SER A 23 -5.03 26.79 -6.74
N ASP A 24 -3.81 26.40 -7.09
CA ASP A 24 -3.31 25.04 -7.16
C ASP A 24 -1.88 24.98 -6.61
N VAL A 25 -1.62 23.98 -5.77
CA VAL A 25 -0.31 23.73 -5.17
C VAL A 25 -0.02 22.24 -5.25
N HIS A 26 1.22 21.89 -5.53
CA HIS A 26 1.69 20.50 -5.54
C HIS A 26 2.62 20.27 -4.35
N PHE A 27 2.39 19.17 -3.64
CA PHE A 27 3.28 18.71 -2.57
C PHE A 27 3.49 17.21 -2.69
N LEU A 28 4.74 16.81 -2.98
CA LEU A 28 5.10 15.42 -3.29
C LEU A 28 4.22 14.87 -4.42
N HIS A 29 3.32 13.95 -4.06
CA HIS A 29 2.46 13.19 -4.97
C HIS A 29 1.00 13.66 -4.96
N ALA A 30 0.71 14.75 -4.25
CA ALA A 30 -0.62 15.33 -4.10
C ALA A 30 -0.68 16.70 -4.77
N ALA A 31 -1.73 16.90 -5.56
CA ALA A 31 -2.13 18.21 -6.04
C ALA A 31 -3.33 18.67 -5.20
N ILE A 32 -3.27 19.92 -4.75
CA ILE A 32 -4.26 20.56 -3.90
C ILE A 32 -4.82 21.74 -4.68
N GLU A 33 -6.13 21.79 -4.86
CA GLU A 33 -6.80 22.81 -5.66
C GLU A 33 -7.96 23.42 -4.86
N ASN A 34 -8.13 24.74 -4.90
CA ASN A 34 -9.29 25.40 -4.34
C ASN A 34 -10.41 25.52 -5.39
N ARG A 35 -11.40 24.63 -5.33
CA ARG A 35 -12.58 24.69 -6.20
C ARG A 35 -13.72 25.36 -5.45
N LYS A 36 -13.99 26.62 -5.80
CA LYS A 36 -15.13 27.41 -5.27
C LYS A 36 -15.16 27.51 -3.74
N GLY A 37 -14.00 27.69 -3.11
CA GLY A 37 -13.87 27.85 -1.65
C GLY A 37 -13.74 26.53 -0.89
N SER A 38 -13.73 25.39 -1.58
CA SER A 38 -13.47 24.07 -0.99
C SER A 38 -12.14 23.52 -1.49
N LEU A 39 -11.33 22.96 -0.59
CA LEU A 39 -10.08 22.32 -0.96
C LEU A 39 -10.34 20.91 -1.50
N HIS A 40 -9.85 20.66 -2.70
CA HIS A 40 -9.85 19.36 -3.34
C HIS A 40 -8.42 18.85 -3.45
N THR A 41 -8.27 17.55 -3.30
CA THR A 41 -6.97 16.89 -3.46
C THR A 41 -7.10 15.81 -4.51
N HIS A 42 -6.07 15.63 -5.33
CA HIS A 42 -5.96 14.56 -6.32
C HIS A 42 -4.50 14.13 -6.48
N VAL A 43 -4.28 13.04 -7.22
CA VAL A 43 -2.92 12.54 -7.47
C VAL A 43 -2.20 13.51 -8.40
N HIS A 44 -1.04 14.00 -7.97
CA HIS A 44 -0.14 14.75 -8.85
C HIS A 44 0.72 13.77 -9.67
N HIS A 45 0.70 13.96 -10.98
CA HIS A 45 1.56 13.28 -11.94
C HIS A 45 2.62 14.27 -12.43
N ASP A 46 3.88 13.98 -12.13
CA ASP A 46 4.99 14.74 -12.67
C ASP A 46 5.27 14.27 -14.10
N SER A 47 5.14 15.17 -15.07
CA SER A 47 5.36 14.89 -16.49
C SER A 47 6.84 14.62 -16.81
N THR A 48 7.76 14.95 -15.91
CA THR A 48 9.19 14.65 -16.03
C THR A 48 9.54 13.25 -15.54
N ILE A 49 8.67 12.63 -14.73
CA ILE A 49 8.85 11.26 -14.27
C ILE A 49 8.25 10.31 -15.31
N GLN A 50 9.00 9.28 -15.66
CA GLN A 50 8.57 8.28 -16.64
C GLN A 50 7.23 7.65 -16.20
N PRO A 51 6.15 7.79 -16.98
CA PRO A 51 4.83 7.25 -16.63
C PRO A 51 4.76 5.72 -16.82
N PHE A 52 5.76 5.15 -17.49
CA PHE A 52 5.82 3.72 -17.78
C PHE A 52 6.13 2.93 -16.50
N LEU A 53 5.09 2.31 -15.98
CA LEU A 53 5.19 1.21 -15.02
C LEU A 53 5.97 0.05 -15.66
N LEU A 54 6.47 -0.87 -14.84
CA LEU A 54 7.14 -2.06 -15.35
C LEU A 54 6.25 -2.75 -16.40
N PRO A 55 6.73 -2.89 -17.65
CA PRO A 55 5.99 -3.56 -18.70
C PRO A 55 5.58 -4.95 -18.26
N TYR A 56 4.46 -5.44 -18.80
CA TYR A 56 4.09 -6.83 -18.57
C TYR A 56 5.08 -7.75 -19.30
N GLU A 57 6.12 -8.16 -18.58
CA GLU A 57 7.08 -9.16 -19.05
C GLU A 57 6.90 -10.45 -18.25
N HIS A 58 6.94 -11.58 -18.96
CA HIS A 58 6.79 -12.92 -18.37
C HIS A 58 7.89 -13.26 -17.35
N SER A 59 9.04 -12.57 -17.43
CA SER A 59 10.19 -12.69 -16.52
C SER A 59 9.88 -12.18 -15.11
N ASN A 60 8.91 -11.27 -14.97
CA ASN A 60 8.63 -10.60 -13.71
C ASN A 60 7.62 -11.37 -12.86
N PRO A 61 7.87 -11.53 -11.54
CA PRO A 61 6.92 -12.20 -10.67
C PRO A 61 5.54 -11.54 -10.70
N ARG A 62 4.51 -12.34 -10.98
CA ARG A 62 3.09 -11.92 -10.96
C ARG A 62 2.70 -11.15 -9.70
N LEU A 63 3.40 -11.38 -8.58
CA LEU A 63 3.18 -10.66 -7.33
C LEU A 63 3.45 -9.15 -7.46
N PHE A 64 4.52 -8.74 -8.14
CA PHE A 64 4.89 -7.32 -8.25
C PHE A 64 3.88 -6.55 -9.10
N HIS A 65 3.50 -7.10 -10.25
CA HIS A 65 2.43 -6.58 -11.10
C HIS A 65 1.13 -6.31 -10.32
N ARG A 66 0.73 -7.27 -9.48
CA ARG A 66 -0.47 -7.15 -8.62
C ARG A 66 -0.31 -6.11 -7.52
N GLN A 67 0.87 -6.02 -6.93
CA GLN A 67 1.17 -5.08 -5.86
C GLN A 67 1.18 -3.64 -6.37
N TRP A 68 1.78 -3.38 -7.53
CA TRP A 68 1.79 -2.03 -8.11
C TRP A 68 0.40 -1.56 -8.50
N PHE A 69 -0.37 -2.39 -9.20
CA PHE A 69 -1.75 -2.02 -9.56
C PHE A 69 -2.56 -1.67 -8.32
N ARG A 70 -2.45 -2.50 -7.28
CA ARG A 70 -3.14 -2.25 -6.00
C ARG A 70 -2.62 -1.00 -5.29
N ALA A 71 -1.31 -0.76 -5.29
CA ALA A 71 -0.70 0.41 -4.67
C ALA A 71 -1.15 1.71 -5.35
N ALA A 72 -1.24 1.72 -6.68
CA ALA A 72 -1.77 2.83 -7.45
C ALA A 72 -3.23 3.14 -7.06
N LEU A 73 -4.09 2.12 -6.96
CA LEU A 73 -5.48 2.32 -6.52
C LEU A 73 -5.60 2.78 -5.06
N ILE A 74 -4.75 2.27 -4.16
CA ILE A 74 -4.69 2.77 -2.76
C ILE A 74 -4.31 4.24 -2.76
N ARG A 75 -3.27 4.62 -3.52
CA ARG A 75 -2.80 5.99 -3.65
C ARG A 75 -3.90 6.92 -4.18
N ALA A 76 -4.64 6.49 -5.20
CA ALA A 76 -5.80 7.22 -5.72
C ALA A 76 -6.83 7.49 -4.61
N GLY A 77 -7.25 6.45 -3.86
CA GLY A 77 -8.21 6.63 -2.76
C GLY A 77 -7.70 7.50 -1.61
N GLN A 78 -6.38 7.52 -1.36
CA GLN A 78 -5.78 8.40 -0.35
C GLN A 78 -5.84 9.87 -0.77
N TYR A 79 -5.37 10.16 -1.99
CA TYR A 79 -5.20 11.54 -2.45
C TYR A 79 -6.46 12.15 -3.04
N CYS A 80 -7.34 11.40 -3.69
CA CYS A 80 -8.55 11.96 -4.28
C CYS A 80 -9.61 12.26 -3.20
N SER A 81 -9.94 13.53 -2.99
CA SER A 81 -10.95 13.92 -1.99
C SER A 81 -12.38 13.78 -2.51
N SER A 82 -12.59 13.87 -3.82
CA SER A 82 -13.88 13.68 -4.47
C SER A 82 -13.95 12.34 -5.21
N PHE A 83 -15.18 11.91 -5.51
CA PHE A 83 -15.41 10.70 -6.29
C PHE A 83 -14.96 10.89 -7.74
N GLU A 84 -15.17 12.08 -8.29
CA GLU A 84 -14.81 12.42 -9.67
C GLU A 84 -13.30 12.34 -9.87
N ASP A 85 -12.54 12.97 -8.97
CA ASP A 85 -11.07 12.91 -9.01
C ASP A 85 -10.54 11.47 -8.86
N PHE A 86 -11.24 10.62 -8.09
CA PHE A 86 -10.89 9.22 -7.94
C PHE A 86 -11.17 8.41 -9.20
N GLU A 87 -12.31 8.64 -9.85
CA GLU A 87 -12.69 7.95 -11.08
C GLU A 87 -11.78 8.32 -12.25
N ASP A 88 -11.39 9.60 -12.36
CA ASP A 88 -10.44 10.06 -13.36
C ASP A 88 -9.07 9.39 -13.15
N GLU A 89 -8.59 9.35 -11.90
CA GLU A 89 -7.33 8.67 -11.55
C GLU A 89 -7.42 7.15 -11.77
N ARG A 90 -8.55 6.52 -11.43
CA ARG A 90 -8.79 5.10 -11.69
C ARG A 90 -8.69 4.81 -13.19
N LEU A 91 -9.36 5.60 -14.03
CA LEU A 91 -9.31 5.46 -15.47
C LEU A 91 -7.89 5.67 -16.01
N TYR A 92 -7.17 6.67 -15.51
CA TYR A 92 -5.76 6.89 -15.84
C TYR A 92 -4.90 5.67 -15.53
N ILE A 93 -5.05 5.08 -14.33
CA ILE A 93 -4.35 3.85 -13.94
C ILE A 93 -4.68 2.71 -14.90
N GLU A 94 -5.96 2.49 -15.23
CA GLU A 94 -6.37 1.44 -16.15
C GLU A 94 -5.74 1.57 -17.53
N LEU A 95 -5.84 2.77 -18.11
CA LEU A 95 -5.26 3.06 -19.42
C LEU A 95 -3.75 2.90 -19.40
N THR A 96 -3.07 3.32 -18.33
CA THR A 96 -1.63 3.15 -18.17
C THR A 96 -1.26 1.67 -18.15
N PHE A 97 -1.97 0.82 -17.40
CA PHE A 97 -1.71 -0.62 -17.37
C PHE A 97 -2.03 -1.29 -18.72
N LEU A 98 -3.11 -0.92 -19.39
CA LEU A 98 -3.41 -1.43 -20.75
C LEU A 98 -2.29 -1.08 -21.73
N ALA A 99 -1.82 0.18 -21.71
CA ALA A 99 -0.73 0.65 -22.57
C ALA A 99 0.60 -0.08 -22.29
N ASN A 100 0.80 -0.61 -21.07
CA ASN A 100 1.96 -1.40 -20.68
C ASN A 100 1.79 -2.92 -20.90
N GLY A 101 0.77 -3.34 -21.67
CA GLY A 101 0.59 -4.73 -22.12
C GLY A 101 -0.19 -5.64 -21.17
N TYR A 102 -0.82 -5.09 -20.13
CA TYR A 102 -1.66 -5.88 -19.23
C TYR A 102 -3.02 -6.17 -19.86
N SER A 103 -3.59 -7.34 -19.60
CA SER A 103 -4.88 -7.72 -20.16
C SER A 103 -6.05 -7.00 -19.47
N LEU A 104 -7.14 -6.80 -20.21
CA LEU A 104 -8.39 -6.25 -19.67
C LEU A 104 -8.93 -7.11 -18.51
N ASP A 105 -8.79 -8.43 -18.60
CA ASP A 105 -9.21 -9.36 -17.54
C ASP A 105 -8.40 -9.18 -16.24
N PHE A 106 -7.10 -8.94 -16.35
CA PHE A 106 -6.26 -8.62 -15.19
C PHE A 106 -6.78 -7.37 -14.48
N ILE A 107 -7.03 -6.30 -15.24
CA ILE A 107 -7.50 -5.02 -14.72
C ILE A 107 -8.87 -5.18 -14.05
N LYS A 108 -9.85 -5.74 -14.77
CA LYS A 108 -11.21 -5.97 -14.24
C LYS A 108 -11.20 -6.80 -12.97
N TYR A 109 -10.42 -7.89 -12.94
CA TYR A 109 -10.29 -8.75 -11.77
C TYR A 109 -9.73 -7.97 -10.57
N HIS A 110 -8.68 -7.19 -10.78
CA HIS A 110 -8.01 -6.48 -9.70
C HIS A 110 -8.81 -5.30 -9.16
N ILE A 111 -9.53 -4.57 -10.01
CA ILE A 111 -10.47 -3.51 -9.58
C ILE A 111 -11.59 -4.10 -8.76
N LYS A 112 -12.25 -5.15 -9.27
CA LYS A 112 -13.35 -5.81 -8.55
C LYS A 112 -12.90 -6.25 -7.16
N ARG A 113 -11.72 -6.88 -7.08
CA ARG A 113 -11.13 -7.35 -5.82
C ARG A 113 -10.77 -6.19 -4.89
N PHE A 114 -10.28 -5.08 -5.43
CA PHE A 114 -9.97 -3.87 -4.67
C PHE A 114 -11.25 -3.26 -4.07
N LEU A 115 -12.27 -3.00 -4.88
CA LEU A 115 -13.53 -2.42 -4.40
C LEU A 115 -14.24 -3.34 -3.39
N THR A 116 -14.29 -4.64 -3.67
CA THR A 116 -14.91 -5.63 -2.75
C THR A 116 -14.23 -5.65 -1.37
N ARG A 117 -12.92 -5.36 -1.30
CA ARG A 117 -12.19 -5.34 -0.03
C ARG A 117 -12.63 -4.20 0.88
N PHE A 118 -12.92 -3.03 0.32
CA PHE A 118 -13.21 -1.81 1.08
C PHE A 118 -14.69 -1.44 1.08
N ASN A 119 -15.51 -2.12 0.25
CA ASN A 119 -16.95 -2.00 0.26
C ASN A 119 -17.62 -3.39 0.11
N PRO A 120 -17.63 -4.22 1.17
CA PRO A 120 -18.15 -5.58 1.10
C PRO A 120 -19.68 -5.63 0.88
N ASN A 121 -20.40 -4.56 1.24
CA ASN A 121 -21.86 -4.50 1.08
C ASN A 121 -22.26 -4.25 -0.39
N GLU A 122 -21.36 -3.75 -1.23
CA GLU A 122 -21.57 -3.51 -2.65
C GLU A 122 -21.02 -4.62 -3.56
N GLN A 123 -20.86 -5.85 -3.06
CA GLN A 123 -20.39 -7.00 -3.85
C GLN A 123 -21.16 -7.25 -5.17
N LYS A 124 -22.36 -6.69 -5.33
CA LYS A 124 -23.21 -6.81 -6.51
C LYS A 124 -23.10 -5.65 -7.50
N SER A 125 -22.63 -4.47 -7.09
CA SER A 125 -22.45 -3.32 -7.98
C SER A 125 -20.96 -3.11 -8.20
N MET A 126 -20.48 -3.25 -9.44
CA MET A 126 -19.10 -2.88 -9.78
C MET A 126 -18.87 -1.36 -9.72
N ASN A 127 -19.91 -0.58 -9.45
CA ASN A 127 -19.89 0.86 -9.59
C ASN A 127 -19.94 1.49 -8.22
N LEU A 128 -18.76 1.93 -7.77
CA LEU A 128 -18.65 2.94 -6.74
C LEU A 128 -19.38 4.19 -7.23
N ASN A 129 -20.04 4.91 -6.34
CA ASN A 129 -20.72 6.15 -6.69
C ASN A 129 -20.39 7.23 -5.65
N ARG A 130 -20.82 8.46 -5.92
CA ARG A 130 -20.54 9.60 -5.04
C ARG A 130 -21.01 9.37 -3.60
N SER A 131 -22.15 8.70 -3.38
CA SER A 131 -22.68 8.49 -2.02
C SER A 131 -21.92 7.41 -1.25
N THR A 132 -21.31 6.45 -1.94
CA THR A 132 -20.58 5.34 -1.29
C THR A 132 -19.07 5.53 -1.27
N TYR A 133 -18.53 6.47 -2.05
CA TYR A 133 -17.11 6.81 -2.08
C TYR A 133 -16.54 7.20 -0.72
N LEU A 134 -17.26 8.03 0.05
CA LEU A 134 -16.79 8.47 1.38
C LEU A 134 -16.63 7.29 2.34
N SER A 135 -17.59 6.36 2.36
CA SER A 135 -17.53 5.15 3.18
C SER A 135 -16.37 4.26 2.76
N PHE A 136 -16.18 4.05 1.46
CA PHE A 136 -15.04 3.35 0.89
C PHE A 136 -13.71 3.99 1.34
N ARG A 137 -13.60 5.32 1.24
CA ARG A 137 -12.39 6.07 1.56
C ARG A 137 -12.06 6.00 3.06
N ASN A 138 -13.07 6.10 3.92
CA ASN A 138 -12.91 5.93 5.36
C ASN A 138 -12.42 4.52 5.72
N GLU A 139 -12.97 3.49 5.06
CA GLU A 139 -12.52 2.11 5.27
C GLU A 139 -11.07 1.89 4.81
N LEU A 140 -10.71 2.51 3.68
CA LEU A 140 -9.34 2.52 3.16
C LEU A 140 -8.38 3.14 4.17
N PHE A 141 -8.69 4.32 4.74
CA PHE A 141 -7.86 4.95 5.76
C PHE A 141 -7.77 4.10 7.03
N ARG A 142 -8.89 3.52 7.49
CA ARG A 142 -8.90 2.60 8.63
C ARG A 142 -7.93 1.43 8.43
N CYS A 143 -7.92 0.84 7.24
CA CYS A 143 -6.99 -0.23 6.88
C CYS A 143 -5.53 0.25 6.89
N ILE A 144 -5.23 1.43 6.34
CA ILE A 144 -3.88 2.00 6.33
C ILE A 144 -3.39 2.27 7.75
N ASP A 145 -4.23 2.86 8.59
CA ASP A 145 -3.87 3.16 9.97
C ASP A 145 -3.66 1.88 10.78
N GLN A 146 -4.46 0.84 10.54
CA GLN A 146 -4.21 -0.48 11.13
C GLN A 146 -2.86 -1.03 10.69
N GLN A 147 -2.51 -0.96 9.40
CA GLN A 147 -1.21 -1.41 8.91
C GLN A 147 -0.04 -0.66 9.55
N LYS A 148 -0.17 0.66 9.76
CA LYS A 148 0.84 1.46 10.45
C LYS A 148 1.00 1.04 11.90
N ARG A 149 -0.11 0.78 12.61
CA ARG A 149 -0.09 0.28 14.00
C ARG A 149 0.56 -1.09 14.08
N ASP A 150 0.18 -2.01 13.20
CA ASP A 150 0.74 -3.37 13.14
C ASP A 150 2.26 -3.33 12.90
N LEU A 151 2.71 -2.47 11.97
CA LEU A 151 4.13 -2.28 11.69
C LEU A 151 4.89 -1.71 12.89
N PHE A 152 4.32 -0.70 13.56
CA PHE A 152 4.92 -0.12 14.75
C PHE A 152 5.01 -1.15 15.88
N GLU A 153 3.94 -1.91 16.12
CA GLU A 153 3.92 -2.99 17.12
C GLU A 153 4.99 -4.03 16.81
N GLU A 154 5.11 -4.46 15.55
CA GLU A 154 6.15 -5.40 15.13
C GLU A 154 7.56 -4.87 15.40
N GLN A 155 7.83 -3.60 15.10
CA GLN A 155 9.12 -2.96 15.39
C GLN A 155 9.41 -2.92 16.89
N GLN A 156 8.41 -2.68 17.73
CA GLN A 156 8.58 -2.72 19.19
C GLN A 156 8.87 -4.14 19.69
N LEU A 157 8.14 -5.14 19.18
CA LEU A 157 8.36 -6.55 19.53
C LEU A 157 9.76 -7.00 19.11
N GLN A 158 10.25 -6.56 17.94
CA GLN A 158 11.62 -6.85 17.50
C GLN A 158 12.66 -6.22 18.44
N LYS A 159 12.51 -4.94 18.79
CA LYS A 159 13.43 -4.24 19.71
C LYS A 159 13.47 -4.90 21.09
N ASN A 160 12.33 -5.39 21.57
CA ASN A 160 12.21 -6.05 22.86
C ASN A 160 12.58 -7.55 22.83
N HIS A 161 13.02 -8.08 21.68
CA HIS A 161 13.29 -9.51 21.48
C HIS A 161 12.07 -10.40 21.78
N GLN A 162 10.87 -9.86 21.55
CA GLN A 162 9.58 -10.53 21.77
C GLN A 162 8.97 -11.12 20.49
N LEU A 163 9.64 -10.97 19.34
CA LEU A 163 9.17 -11.49 18.06
C LEU A 163 10.01 -12.67 17.59
N ILE A 164 9.39 -13.83 17.45
CA ILE A 164 9.98 -15.00 16.78
C ILE A 164 9.50 -14.99 15.33
N GLN A 165 10.44 -14.84 14.39
CA GLN A 165 10.16 -14.87 12.97
C GLN A 165 10.56 -16.22 12.37
N LEU A 166 9.58 -16.94 11.84
CA LEU A 166 9.80 -18.20 11.13
C LEU A 166 9.60 -18.00 9.63
N HIS A 167 10.46 -18.63 8.83
CA HIS A 167 10.36 -18.60 7.38
C HIS A 167 10.14 -20.00 6.84
N TYR A 168 9.20 -20.17 5.93
CA TYR A 168 9.03 -21.42 5.20
C TYR A 168 9.00 -21.19 3.69
N LEU A 169 9.54 -22.17 2.96
CA LEU A 169 9.42 -22.25 1.51
C LEU A 169 8.06 -22.86 1.19
N PHE A 170 7.28 -22.15 0.38
CA PHE A 170 5.99 -22.65 -0.06
C PHE A 170 6.07 -23.04 -1.53
N ASP A 171 6.02 -24.35 -1.77
CA ASP A 171 6.03 -24.94 -3.11
C ASP A 171 4.64 -25.41 -3.56
N TRP A 172 3.85 -26.01 -2.67
CA TRP A 172 2.55 -26.61 -3.01
C TRP A 172 1.58 -26.60 -1.81
N GLY A 173 0.27 -26.68 -2.10
CA GLY A 173 -0.81 -26.81 -1.12
C GLY A 173 -1.65 -25.53 -0.93
N SER A 174 -2.47 -25.49 0.12
CA SER A 174 -3.22 -24.27 0.49
C SER A 174 -2.44 -23.48 1.53
N ARG A 175 -1.82 -22.37 1.10
CA ARG A 175 -1.12 -21.43 2.00
C ARG A 175 -2.01 -20.94 3.14
N CYS A 176 -3.29 -20.73 2.84
CA CYS A 176 -4.27 -20.26 3.83
C CYS A 176 -4.45 -21.29 4.94
N LEU A 177 -4.67 -22.56 4.57
CA LEU A 177 -4.87 -23.65 5.53
C LEU A 177 -3.61 -23.91 6.35
N PHE A 178 -2.43 -23.94 5.71
CA PHE A 178 -1.17 -24.11 6.43
C PHE A 178 -0.94 -22.99 7.45
N ASN A 179 -1.07 -21.72 7.03
CA ASN A 179 -0.91 -20.59 7.93
C ASN A 179 -1.90 -20.67 9.10
N GLN A 180 -3.15 -21.02 8.83
CA GLN A 180 -4.19 -21.16 9.85
C GLN A 180 -3.81 -22.24 10.88
N GLN A 181 -3.47 -23.44 10.41
CA GLN A 181 -3.07 -24.55 11.29
C GLN A 181 -1.80 -24.19 12.09
N PHE A 182 -0.80 -23.61 11.43
CA PHE A 182 0.42 -23.16 12.08
C PHE A 182 0.11 -22.20 13.24
N TYR A 183 -0.70 -21.16 12.99
CA TYR A 183 -1.01 -20.19 14.03
C TYR A 183 -1.85 -20.81 15.15
N GLN A 184 -2.76 -21.74 14.85
CA GLN A 184 -3.52 -22.48 15.86
C GLN A 184 -2.61 -23.32 16.77
N TYR A 185 -1.68 -24.10 16.20
CA TYR A 185 -0.76 -24.90 17.00
C TYR A 185 0.16 -24.04 17.87
N TRP A 186 0.74 -22.99 17.28
CA TRP A 186 1.68 -22.13 18.00
C TRP A 186 1.01 -21.23 19.02
N SER A 187 -0.23 -20.77 18.82
CA SER A 187 -0.96 -20.05 19.86
C SER A 187 -1.17 -20.93 21.10
N THR A 188 -1.52 -22.20 20.90
CA THR A 188 -1.68 -23.15 22.01
C THR A 188 -0.37 -23.36 22.77
N ILE A 189 0.75 -23.53 22.07
CA ILE A 189 2.07 -23.71 22.69
C ILE A 189 2.49 -22.45 23.48
N LEU A 190 2.35 -21.26 22.86
CA LEU A 190 2.72 -19.99 23.49
C LEU A 190 1.89 -19.68 24.74
N GLU A 191 0.63 -20.12 24.77
CA GLU A 191 -0.27 -19.91 25.91
C GLU A 191 -0.04 -20.91 27.06
N GLN A 192 0.38 -22.13 26.74
CA GLN A 192 0.57 -23.22 27.70
C GLN A 192 1.93 -23.18 28.40
N ASP A 193 2.96 -22.66 27.74
CA ASP A 193 4.30 -22.59 28.31
C ASP A 193 4.49 -21.32 29.16
N PRO A 194 4.84 -21.46 30.46
CA PRO A 194 4.95 -20.34 31.39
C PRO A 194 6.10 -19.38 31.05
N GLU A 195 7.20 -19.84 30.45
CA GLU A 195 8.31 -18.97 30.05
C GLU A 195 7.93 -18.17 28.80
N PHE A 196 7.31 -18.80 27.79
CA PHE A 196 6.80 -18.08 26.61
C PHE A 196 5.77 -16.99 27.00
N LYS A 197 4.88 -17.32 27.94
CA LYS A 197 3.87 -16.38 28.45
C LYS A 197 4.47 -15.24 29.27
N LYS A 198 5.48 -15.52 30.09
CA LYS A 198 6.22 -14.52 30.88
C LYS A 198 6.87 -13.45 30.00
N TYR A 199 7.48 -13.86 28.89
CA TYR A 199 8.13 -12.94 27.95
C TYR A 199 7.18 -12.35 26.89
N ARG A 200 5.90 -12.76 26.89
CA ARG A 200 4.87 -12.32 25.94
C ARG A 200 5.33 -12.45 24.48
N LEU A 201 5.94 -13.59 24.16
CA LEU A 201 6.50 -13.84 22.84
C LEU A 201 5.38 -13.95 21.79
N LYS A 202 5.59 -13.34 20.64
CA LYS A 202 4.72 -13.45 19.46
C LYS A 202 5.45 -14.16 18.33
N ILE A 203 4.75 -15.01 17.61
CA ILE A 203 5.28 -15.70 16.44
C ILE A 203 4.71 -15.07 15.17
N LYS A 204 5.60 -14.82 14.22
CA LYS A 204 5.25 -14.38 12.87
C LYS A 204 5.78 -15.37 11.85
N LEU A 205 4.88 -15.90 11.03
CA LEU A 205 5.22 -16.78 9.92
C LEU A 205 5.33 -16.00 8.62
N ASN A 206 6.50 -16.08 7.99
CA ASN A 206 6.81 -15.47 6.71
C ASN A 206 6.99 -16.56 5.64
N THR A 207 6.47 -16.31 4.44
CA THR A 207 6.63 -17.24 3.31
C THR A 207 7.72 -16.72 2.38
N LYS A 208 8.61 -17.61 1.92
CA LYS A 208 9.52 -17.38 0.79
C LYS A 208 9.01 -18.19 -0.41
N HIS A 209 8.98 -17.57 -1.59
CA HIS A 209 8.58 -18.25 -2.83
C HIS A 209 9.82 -18.82 -3.53
N CYS A 210 9.73 -20.07 -4.00
CA CYS A 210 10.84 -20.76 -4.67
C CYS A 210 11.23 -20.14 -6.03
N TYR A 211 10.42 -19.26 -6.62
CA TYR A 211 10.84 -18.46 -7.78
C TYR A 211 11.92 -17.39 -7.47
N SER A 212 12.36 -17.29 -6.21
CA SER A 212 13.61 -16.60 -5.84
C SER A 212 14.87 -17.40 -6.19
N SER A 213 14.77 -18.49 -6.97
CA SER A 213 15.94 -19.12 -7.60
C SER A 213 16.80 -18.12 -8.36
N ASN A 214 16.22 -17.05 -8.95
CA ASN A 214 17.02 -15.97 -9.53
C ASN A 214 17.81 -15.16 -8.48
N THR A 215 17.35 -15.09 -7.24
CA THR A 215 18.08 -14.46 -6.13
C THR A 215 19.19 -15.37 -5.57
N LEU A 216 19.02 -16.70 -5.67
CA LEU A 216 20.05 -17.68 -5.37
C LEU A 216 21.10 -17.75 -6.50
N LEU A 217 20.68 -17.66 -7.76
CA LEU A 217 21.55 -17.64 -8.95
C LEU A 217 22.25 -16.28 -9.14
N ALA A 218 21.62 -15.17 -8.75
CA ALA A 218 22.27 -13.85 -8.78
C ALA A 218 23.40 -13.74 -7.73
N ARG A 219 23.36 -14.53 -6.65
CA ARG A 219 24.48 -14.65 -5.71
C ARG A 219 25.59 -15.57 -6.20
N SER A 220 25.30 -16.55 -7.07
CA SER A 220 26.34 -17.39 -7.68
C SER A 220 27.04 -16.75 -8.88
N ASN A 221 26.47 -15.70 -9.48
CA ASN A 221 27.04 -15.05 -10.67
C ASN A 221 27.91 -13.80 -10.37
N ASN A 222 28.08 -13.41 -9.10
CA ASN A 222 28.99 -12.33 -8.69
C ASN A 222 30.39 -12.81 -8.30
N THR A 223 30.89 -13.90 -8.91
CA THR A 223 32.29 -14.34 -8.72
C THR A 223 33.18 -14.26 -9.94
N TYR A 224 32.70 -13.87 -11.12
CA TYR A 224 33.58 -13.54 -12.24
C TYR A 224 32.93 -12.50 -13.16
N LEU A 225 33.34 -11.23 -12.99
CA LEU A 225 33.67 -10.22 -14.01
C LEU A 225 34.08 -8.92 -13.32
#